data_AF-A0A4V2RFM2-F1
#
_entry.id   AF-A0A4V2RFM2-F1
#
_cell.length_a   1.000
_cell.length_b   1.000
_cell.length_c   1.000
_cell.angle_alpha   90.00
_cell.angle_beta   90.00
_cell.angle_gamma   90.00
#
_symmetry.space_group_name_H-M   'P 1'
#
loop_
_entity.id
_entity.type
_entity.pdbx_description
1 polymer ?
#
loop_
_entity_poly.entity_id
_entity_poly.type
_entity_poly.pdbx_seq_one_letter_code
_entity_poly.pdbx_strand_id
1 'polypeptide(L)' 'MTHAEEVIERAMAAVAAVRRQRERDQERRRQAFGRIQLGLPLPTLKRGLQLSLELEERRQRRGMAAS' A
#
# COMPACT_ATOMS: atom_id res chain seq x y z
N MET A 1 -45.00 -11.30 13.26
CA MET A 1 -43.85 -10.40 13.24
C MET A 1 -44.31 -9.04 13.68
N THR A 2 -43.79 -8.56 14.80
CA THR A 2 -44.00 -7.18 15.25
C THR A 2 -42.99 -6.29 14.53
N HIS A 3 -43.31 -5.01 14.36
CA HIS A 3 -42.39 -4.04 13.73
C HIS A 3 -41.02 -4.01 14.42
N ALA A 4 -40.98 -4.23 15.74
CA ALA A 4 -39.74 -4.31 16.51
C ALA A 4 -38.88 -5.52 16.10
N GLU A 5 -39.48 -6.69 15.89
CA GLU A 5 -38.76 -7.91 15.45
C GLU A 5 -38.12 -7.71 14.07
N GLU A 6 -38.83 -7.06 13.13
CA GLU A 6 -38.31 -6.77 11.80
C GLU A 6 -37.11 -5.81 11.83
N VAL A 7 -37.15 -4.80 12.71
CA VAL A 7 -36.04 -3.86 12.89
C VAL A 7 -34.83 -4.57 13.48
N ILE A 8 -35.04 -5.45 14.47
CA ILE A 8 -33.97 -6.25 15.07
C ILE A 8 -33.31 -7.16 14.03
N GLU A 9 -34.10 -7.88 13.22
CA GLU A 9 -33.56 -8.73 12.16
C GLU A 9 -32.74 -7.94 11.15
N ARG A 10 -33.25 -6.80 10.67
CA ARG A 10 -32.53 -5.94 9.73
C ARG A 10 -31.22 -5.42 10.30
N ALA A 11 -31.22 -4.99 11.57
CA ALA A 11 -30.01 -4.53 12.25
C ALA A 11 -28.98 -5.67 12.38
N MET A 12 -29.41 -6.86 12.78
CA MET A 12 -28.54 -8.03 12.89
C MET A 12 -27.95 -8.45 11.54
N ALA A 13 -28.74 -8.42 10.47
CA ALA A 13 -28.28 -8.69 9.12
C ALA A 13 -27.22 -7.69 8.65
N ALA A 14 -27.42 -6.39 8.91
CA ALA A 14 -26.45 -5.35 8.59
C ALA A 14 -25.13 -5.53 9.36
N VAL A 15 -25.19 -5.83 10.65
CA VAL A 15 -24.01 -6.09 11.48
C VAL A 15 -23.24 -7.33 10.99
N ALA A 16 -23.96 -8.40 10.62
CA ALA A 16 -23.34 -9.61 10.07
C ALA A 16 -22.62 -9.32 8.74
N ALA A 17 -23.21 -8.51 7.86
CA ALA A 17 -22.58 -8.09 6.60
C ALA A 17 -21.30 -7.29 6.84
N VAL A 18 -21.32 -6.33 7.76
CA VAL A 18 -20.14 -5.51 8.11
C VAL A 18 -19.03 -6.37 8.73
N ARG A 19 -19.37 -7.32 9.61
CA ARG A 19 -18.38 -8.25 10.20
C ARG A 19 -17.68 -9.07 9.13
N ARG A 20 -18.42 -9.67 8.19
CA ARG A 20 -17.86 -10.43 7.07
C ARG A 20 -16.93 -9.58 6.20
N GLN A 21 -17.31 -8.33 5.94
CA GLN A 21 -16.48 -7.41 5.17
C GLN A 21 -15.16 -7.12 5.91
N ARG A 22 -15.24 -6.86 7.22
CA ARG A 22 -14.07 -6.58 8.06
C ARG A 22 -13.11 -7.77 8.12
N GLU A 23 -13.62 -9.00 8.19
CA GLU A 23 -12.79 -10.22 8.17
C GLU A 23 -12.05 -10.36 6.84
N ARG A 24 -12.74 -10.16 5.71
CA ARG A 24 -12.12 -10.19 4.38
C ARG A 24 -11.04 -9.11 4.23
N ASP A 25 -11.30 -7.91 4.71
CA ASP A 25 -10.34 -6.82 4.63
C ASP A 25 -9.16 -7.03 5.58
N GLN A 26 -9.36 -7.62 6.75
CA GLN A 26 -8.27 -8.05 7.62
C GLN A 26 -7.41 -9.13 6.96
N GLU A 27 -8.03 -10.12 6.32
CA GLU A 27 -7.33 -11.18 5.61
C GLU A 27 -6.51 -10.62 4.43
N ARG A 28 -7.11 -9.73 3.63
CA ARG A 28 -6.39 -8.99 2.58
C ARG A 28 -5.22 -8.19 3.13
N ARG A 29 -5.40 -7.51 4.27
CA ARG A 29 -4.31 -6.77 4.93
C ARG A 29 -3.23 -7.71 5.43
N ARG A 30 -3.56 -8.87 6.00
CA ARG A 30 -2.58 -9.88 6.42
C ARG A 30 -1.79 -10.42 5.23
N GLN A 31 -2.44 -10.67 4.10
CA GLN A 31 -1.75 -11.15 2.90
C GLN A 31 -0.87 -10.07 2.26
N ALA A 32 -1.37 -8.84 2.14
CA ALA A 32 -0.63 -7.73 1.53
C ALA A 32 0.52 -7.23 2.42
N PHE A 33 0.28 -7.11 3.73
CA PHE A 33 1.18 -6.46 4.67
C PHE A 33 1.88 -7.43 5.64
N GLY A 34 1.52 -8.72 5.67
CA GLY A 34 2.14 -9.71 6.56
C GLY A 34 3.63 -9.92 6.30
N ARG A 35 4.14 -9.51 5.14
CA ARG A 35 5.57 -9.51 4.79
C ARG A 35 6.27 -8.17 5.00
N ILE A 36 5.54 -7.09 5.30
CA ILE A 36 6.20 -5.82 5.64
C ILE A 36 6.77 -5.96 7.05
N GLN A 37 8.03 -6.38 7.12
CA GLN A 37 8.83 -6.31 8.34
C GLN A 37 9.01 -4.83 8.69
N LEU A 38 8.07 -4.29 9.46
CA LEU A 38 8.19 -3.00 10.15
C LEU A 38 9.31 -2.99 11.22
N GLY A 39 10.06 -4.09 11.36
CA GLY A 39 10.97 -4.35 12.48
C GLY A 39 12.46 -4.15 12.18
N LEU A 40 12.87 -3.96 10.93
CA LEU A 40 14.28 -3.65 10.64
C LEU A 40 14.43 -2.14 10.54
N PRO A 41 15.11 -1.47 11.51
CA PRO A 41 15.46 -0.08 11.35
C PRO A 41 16.23 0.08 10.04
N LEU A 42 15.91 1.15 9.30
CA LEU A 42 16.69 1.52 8.11
C LEU A 42 18.17 1.48 8.49
N PRO A 43 19.02 0.79 7.70
CA PRO A 43 20.44 0.71 8.01
C PRO A 43 20.98 2.13 8.15
N THR A 44 21.65 2.41 9.26
CA THR A 44 22.25 3.72 9.49
C THR A 44 23.27 3.98 8.39
N LEU A 45 22.90 4.82 7.42
CA LEU A 45 23.84 5.31 6.43
C LEU A 45 24.95 6.04 7.19
N LYS A 46 26.20 5.57 7.04
CA LYS A 46 27.36 6.29 7.57
C LYS A 46 27.30 7.71 6.98
N ARG A 47 27.21 8.71 7.85
CA ARG A 47 27.10 10.12 7.45
C ARG A 47 28.24 10.44 6.46
N GLY A 48 27.90 10.93 5.27
CA GLY A 48 28.88 11.32 4.25
C GLY A 48 29.07 10.36 3.07
N LEU A 49 28.20 9.37 2.86
CA LEU A 49 28.25 8.58 1.62
C LEU A 49 27.71 9.40 0.44
N GLN A 50 28.60 10.15 -0.23
CA GLN A 50 28.31 10.76 -1.52
C GLN A 50 28.28 9.65 -2.58
N LEU A 51 27.10 9.40 -3.14
CA LEU A 51 26.95 8.45 -4.24
C LEU A 51 27.53 9.09 -5.51
N SER A 52 28.52 8.43 -6.11
CA SER A 52 29.03 8.83 -7.42
C SER A 52 27.96 8.56 -8.48
N LEU A 53 27.36 9.64 -8.99
CA LEU A 53 26.48 9.58 -10.14
C LEU A 53 27.35 9.46 -11.40
N GLU A 54 27.49 8.24 -11.92
CA GLU A 54 27.98 8.03 -13.28
C GLU A 54 26.85 8.41 -14.24
N LEU A 55 26.78 9.69 -14.57
CA LEU A 55 25.94 10.18 -15.65
C LEU A 55 26.63 9.82 -16.97
N GLU A 56 26.29 8.68 -17.56
CA GLU A 56 26.59 8.47 -18.98
C GLU A 56 25.96 9.62 -19.77
N GLU A 57 26.80 10.42 -20.43
CA GLU A 57 26.39 11.56 -21.25
C GLU A 57 25.51 11.12 -22.41
N ARG A 58 24.22 10.89 -22.13
CA ARG A 58 23.23 10.63 -23.17
C ARG A 58 22.71 11.94 -23.74
N ARG A 59 23.60 12.86 -24.16
CA ARG A 59 23.18 14.05 -24.94
C ARG A 59 24.34 14.83 -25.59
N GLN A 60 24.95 14.26 -26.63
CA GLN A 60 25.71 15.08 -27.61
C GLN A 60 25.81 14.41 -29.01
N ARG A 61 24.69 13.94 -29.58
CA ARG A 61 24.59 13.58 -31.03
C ARG A 61 23.20 13.81 -31.64
N ARG A 62 22.51 14.89 -31.26
CA ARG A 62 21.35 15.43 -31.99
C ARG A 62 21.39 16.95 -31.92
N GLY A 63 22.11 17.59 -32.83
CA GLY A 63 22.23 19.05 -32.86
C GLY A 63 23.25 19.64 -33.82
N MET A 64 24.07 18.83 -34.49
CA MET A 64 24.97 19.29 -35.56
C MET A 64 24.81 18.40 -36.79
N ALA A 65 23.68 18.56 -37.47
CA ALA A 65 23.52 18.22 -38.88
C ALA A 65 22.48 19.22 -39.43
N ALA A 66 22.83 19.87 -40.54
CA ALA A 66 22.09 20.91 -41.26
C ALA A 66 22.37 22.38 -40.85
N SER A 67 23.53 22.87 -41.26
CA SER A 67 23.66 24.15 -41.97
C SER A 67 24.67 23.98 -43.08
#